data_AF-T0ND94-F1
#
_entry.id   AF-T0ND94-F1
#
_cell.length_a   1.000
_cell.length_b   1.000
_cell.length_c   1.000
_cell.angle_alpha   90.00
_cell.angle_beta   90.00
_cell.angle_gamma   90.00
#
_symmetry.space_group_name_H-M   'P 1'
#
loop_
_entity.id
_entity.type
_entity.pdbx_description
1 polymer ?
#
loop_
_entity_poly.entity_id
_entity_poly.type
_entity_poly.pdbx_seq_one_letter_code
_entity_poly.pdbx_strand_id
1 'polypeptide(L)'
;MPVAVDDLWKIKAHIATAISQATGEYPIRDNVTMESLKETNNEYDISGRYTISYTGKSHTYSVRIDRDGKISFLSIDNQQIIS
;
A
#
# COMPACT_ATOMS: atom_id res chain seq x y z
N MET A 1 -19.29 -4.01 -1.51
CA MET A 1 -19.76 -3.25 -0.32
C MET A 1 -18.75 -2.12 -0.12
N PRO A 2 -19.14 -0.89 0.24
CA PRO A 2 -18.16 0.16 0.49
C PRO A 2 -17.27 -0.26 1.67
N VAL A 3 -15.94 -0.21 1.48
CA VAL A 3 -14.97 -0.47 2.55
C VAL A 3 -15.24 0.55 3.66
N ALA A 4 -15.52 0.07 4.88
CA ALA A 4 -15.76 0.95 6.01
C ALA A 4 -14.52 1.83 6.24
N VAL A 5 -14.72 3.08 6.64
CA VAL A 5 -13.61 4.02 6.90
C VAL A 5 -12.64 3.45 7.96
N ASP A 6 -13.16 2.63 8.88
CA ASP A 6 -12.41 1.86 9.88
C ASP A 6 -11.55 0.71 9.33
N ASP A 7 -11.69 0.33 8.07
CA ASP A 7 -10.80 -0.67 7.46
C ASP A 7 -9.71 -0.02 6.60
N LEU A 8 -9.92 1.23 6.16
CA LEU A 8 -8.93 1.99 5.37
C LEU A 8 -7.63 2.23 6.14
N TRP A 9 -7.69 2.49 7.45
CA TRP A 9 -6.48 2.70 8.24
C TRP A 9 -5.67 1.40 8.43
N LYS A 10 -6.33 0.24 8.47
CA LYS A 10 -5.67 -1.08 8.54
C LYS A 10 -4.96 -1.38 7.24
N ILE A 11 -5.62 -1.11 6.11
CA ILE A 11 -5.04 -1.25 4.78
C ILE A 11 -3.78 -0.39 4.66
N LYS A 12 -3.85 0.91 5.02
CA LYS A 12 -2.66 1.78 5.01
C LYS A 12 -1.52 1.24 5.88
N ALA A 13 -1.84 0.68 7.05
CA ALA A 13 -0.84 0.11 7.95
C ALA A 13 -0.17 -1.14 7.35
N HIS A 14 -0.93 -2.02 6.70
CA HIS A 14 -0.37 -3.18 5.98
C HIS A 14 0.51 -2.77 4.82
N ILE A 15 0.09 -1.78 4.04
CA ILE A 15 0.88 -1.25 2.91
C ILE A 15 2.20 -0.65 3.42
N ALA A 16 2.15 0.20 4.44
CA ALA A 16 3.35 0.79 5.02
C ALA A 16 4.32 -0.29 5.52
N THR A 17 3.80 -1.32 6.19
CA THR A 17 4.58 -2.45 6.69
C THR A 17 5.23 -3.24 5.56
N ALA A 18 4.48 -3.50 4.49
CA ALA A 18 4.97 -4.26 3.34
C ALA A 18 6.06 -3.50 2.58
N ILE A 19 5.88 -2.19 2.38
CA ILE A 19 6.92 -1.34 1.81
C ILE A 19 8.17 -1.39 2.70
N SER A 20 8.03 -1.25 4.02
CA SER A 20 9.16 -1.36 4.93
C SER A 20 9.89 -2.70 4.88
N GLN A 21 9.16 -3.80 4.78
CA GLN A 21 9.77 -5.13 4.67
C GLN A 21 10.47 -5.32 3.31
N ALA A 22 9.91 -4.74 2.24
CA ALA A 22 10.37 -4.96 0.89
C ALA A 22 11.54 -4.04 0.49
N THR A 23 11.56 -2.79 0.97
CA THR A 23 12.59 -1.79 0.61
C THR A 23 13.53 -1.44 1.76
N GLY A 24 13.20 -1.80 3.00
CA GLY A 24 13.90 -1.33 4.20
C GLY A 24 13.63 0.14 4.55
N GLU A 25 12.73 0.80 3.83
CA GLU A 25 12.35 2.20 4.07
C GLU A 25 11.21 2.28 5.09
N TYR A 26 11.18 3.33 5.91
CA TYR A 26 10.12 3.50 6.92
C TYR A 26 9.14 4.61 6.54
N PRO A 27 8.17 4.36 5.65
CA PRO A 27 7.04 5.26 5.47
C PRO A 27 6.19 5.27 6.74
N ILE A 28 5.90 6.46 7.26
CA ILE A 28 4.87 6.60 8.30
C ILE A 28 3.51 6.34 7.66
N ARG A 29 2.64 5.58 8.34
CA ARG A 29 1.27 5.25 7.88
C ARG A 29 0.49 6.48 7.40
N ASP A 30 0.61 7.59 8.12
CA ASP A 30 -0.12 8.83 7.81
C ASP A 30 0.38 9.51 6.52
N ASN A 31 1.58 9.14 6.03
CA ASN A 31 2.10 9.59 4.74
C ASN A 31 1.67 8.70 3.58
N VAL A 32 0.97 7.58 3.84
CA VAL A 32 0.43 6.70 2.80
C VAL A 32 -0.92 7.24 2.36
N THR A 33 -0.97 7.70 1.12
CA THR A 33 -2.20 8.10 0.43
C THR A 33 -2.71 6.93 -0.40
N MET A 34 -4.03 6.74 -0.39
CA MET A 34 -4.71 5.80 -1.29
C MET A 34 -5.47 6.65 -2.29
N GLU A 35 -4.94 6.75 -3.50
CA GLU A 35 -5.52 7.54 -4.59
C GLU A 35 -6.57 6.72 -5.35
N SER A 36 -6.38 5.39 -5.41
CA SER A 36 -7.31 4.45 -6.01
C SER A 36 -7.44 3.20 -5.15
N LEU A 37 -8.67 2.70 -5.06
CA LEU A 37 -9.03 1.43 -4.45
C LEU A 37 -10.04 0.75 -5.38
N LYS A 38 -9.67 -0.39 -5.95
CA LYS A 38 -10.52 -1.19 -6.80
C LYS A 38 -10.59 -2.61 -6.25
N GLU A 39 -11.81 -3.10 -6.10
CA GLU A 39 -12.05 -4.49 -5.70
C GLU A 39 -12.18 -5.36 -6.96
N THR A 40 -11.37 -6.41 -7.06
CA THR A 40 -11.35 -7.37 -8.18
C THR A 40 -11.26 -8.79 -7.63
N ASN A 41 -12.26 -9.65 -7.88
CA ASN A 41 -12.20 -11.10 -7.60
C ASN A 41 -11.60 -11.51 -6.23
N ASN A 42 -12.07 -10.90 -5.13
CA ASN A 42 -11.59 -11.07 -3.74
C ASN A 42 -10.26 -10.38 -3.37
N GLU A 43 -9.68 -9.60 -4.26
CA GLU A 43 -8.51 -8.77 -3.97
C GLU A 43 -8.86 -7.29 -4.07
N TYR A 44 -8.11 -6.48 -3.34
CA TYR A 44 -8.09 -5.03 -3.44
C TYR A 44 -6.82 -4.62 -4.20
N ASP A 45 -7.00 -4.09 -5.40
CA ASP A 45 -5.98 -3.34 -6.13
C ASP A 45 -5.99 -1.91 -5.61
N ILE A 46 -4.90 -1.49 -4.99
CA ILE A 46 -4.73 -0.18 -4.40
C ILE A 46 -3.53 0.49 -5.04
N SER A 47 -3.68 1.76 -5.38
CA SER A 47 -2.56 2.59 -5.80
C SER A 47 -2.58 3.95 -5.11
N GLY A 48 -1.40 4.51 -4.95
CA GLY A 48 -1.25 5.81 -4.33
C GLY A 48 0.21 6.18 -4.13
N ARG A 49 0.47 7.01 -3.13
CA ARG A 49 1.80 7.53 -2.85
C ARG A 49 2.14 7.33 -1.39
N TYR A 50 3.42 7.19 -1.11
CA TYR A 50 3.94 7.27 0.23
C TYR A 50 5.09 8.27 0.30
N THR A 51 5.29 8.88 1.46
CA THR A 51 6.42 9.76 1.71
C THR A 51 7.28 9.21 2.83
N ILE A 52 8.58 9.10 2.56
CA ILE A 52 9.59 8.64 3.51
C ILE A 52 9.91 9.77 4.48
N SER A 53 9.71 9.53 5.78
CA SER A 53 9.70 10.61 6.77
C SER A 53 11.07 11.23 7.05
N TYR A 54 12.16 10.49 6.86
CA TYR A 54 13.52 11.00 7.09
C TYR A 54 14.13 11.68 5.85
N THR A 55 13.65 11.38 4.64
CA THR A 55 14.16 11.98 3.40
C THR A 55 13.20 12.99 2.76
N GLY A 56 11.92 12.94 3.12
CA GLY A 56 10.85 13.66 2.44
C GLY A 56 10.58 13.16 1.01
N LYS A 57 11.22 12.07 0.57
CA LYS A 57 11.01 11.53 -0.78
C LYS A 57 9.63 10.91 -0.88
N SER A 58 8.91 11.27 -1.95
CA SER A 58 7.63 10.68 -2.28
C SER A 58 7.79 9.66 -3.39
N HIS A 59 7.18 8.51 -3.20
CA HIS A 59 7.21 7.37 -4.11
C HIS A 59 5.77 6.97 -4.43
N THR A 60 5.57 6.46 -5.64
CA THR A 60 4.30 5.86 -6.05
C THR A 60 4.31 4.38 -5.72
N TYR A 61 3.17 3.83 -5.34
CA TYR A 61 3.03 2.40 -5.12
C TYR A 61 1.75 1.86 -5.75
N SER A 62 1.80 0.59 -6.13
CA SER A 62 0.64 -0.21 -6.51
C SER A 62 0.74 -1.54 -5.78
N VAL A 63 -0.33 -1.93 -5.10
CA VAL A 63 -0.36 -3.11 -4.25
C VAL A 63 -1.65 -3.87 -4.49
N ARG A 64 -1.55 -5.19 -4.55
CA ARG A 64 -2.69 -6.08 -4.52
C ARG A 64 -2.69 -6.85 -3.23
N ILE A 65 -3.79 -6.74 -2.48
CA ILE A 65 -3.96 -7.36 -1.19
C ILE A 65 -5.27 -8.14 -1.18
N ASP A 66 -5.25 -9.38 -0.70
CA ASP A 66 -6.49 -10.15 -0.52
C ASP A 66 -7.27 -9.67 0.73
N ARG A 67 -8.47 -10.22 0.92
CA ARG A 67 -9.31 -9.90 2.08
C ARG A 67 -8.73 -10.39 3.41
N ASP A 68 -7.78 -11.31 3.39
CA ASP A 68 -7.06 -11.81 4.56
C ASP A 68 -5.81 -10.96 4.88
N GLY A 69 -5.54 -9.92 4.09
CA GLY A 69 -4.42 -9.00 4.29
C GLY A 69 -3.09 -9.48 3.68
N LYS A 70 -3.11 -10.58 2.91
CA LYS A 70 -1.93 -11.08 2.22
C LYS A 70 -1.69 -10.29 0.94
N ILE A 71 -0.45 -9.86 0.75
CA ILE A 71 -0.05 -9.11 -0.45
C ILE A 71 0.42 -10.10 -1.52
N SER A 72 -0.26 -10.09 -2.65
CA SER A 72 0.07 -10.90 -3.83
C SER A 72 0.93 -10.13 -4.83
N PHE A 73 0.90 -8.80 -4.79
CA PHE A 73 1.67 -7.94 -5.69
C PHE A 73 2.05 -6.63 -5.00
N LEU A 74 3.29 -6.18 -5.19
CA LEU A 74 3.75 -4.85 -4.78
C LEU A 74 4.69 -4.30 -5.85
N SER A 75 4.39 -3.09 -6.32
CA SER A 75 5.25 -2.29 -7.16
C SER A 75 5.44 -0.91 -6.57
N ILE A 76 6.66 -0.38 -6.66
CA ILE A 76 7.07 0.93 -6.18
C ILE A 76 7.77 1.63 -7.34
N ASP A 77 7.33 2.85 -7.70
CA ASP A 77 7.85 3.61 -8.85
C ASP A 77 7.97 2.78 -10.14
N ASN A 78 6.92 1.99 -10.41
CA ASN A 78 6.84 1.04 -11.53
C ASN A 78 7.90 -0.07 -11.52
N GLN A 79 8.66 -0.22 -10.44
CA GLN A 79 9.52 -1.38 -10.20
C GLN A 79 8.73 -2.41 -9.42
N GLN A 80 8.66 -3.63 -9.93
CA GLN A 80 7.99 -4.73 -9.24
C GLN A 80 8.90 -5.27 -8.15
N ILE A 81 8.39 -5.35 -6.92
CA ILE A 81 9.13 -5.82 -5.74
C ILE A 81 8.62 -7.19 -5.27
N ILE A 82 7.30 -7.41 -5.32
CA ILE A 82 6.66 -8.68 -4.95
C ILE A 82 5.81 -9.18 -6.13
N SER A 83 5.90 -10.47 -6.42
CA SER A 83 5.14 -11.20 -7.45
C SER A 83 4.64 -12.55 -6.96
#